data_AF-A0A165YDV3-F1
#
_entry.id   AF-A0A165YDV3-F1
#
_cell.length_a   1.000
_cell.length_b   1.000
_cell.length_c   1.000
_cell.angle_alpha   90.00
_cell.angle_beta   90.00
_cell.angle_gamma   90.00
#
_symmetry.space_group_name_H-M   'P 1'
#
loop_
_entity.id
_entity.type
_entity.pdbx_description
1 polymer ?
#
loop_
_entity_poly.entity_id
_entity_poly.type
_entity_poly.pdbx_seq_one_letter_code
_entity_poly.pdbx_strand_id
1 'polypeptide(L)'
;QKTQLHYGNDQECVVLLDCWSVHHSKDFCEIVRTHWPWLHLQYVSGSMTGLVQPCDVGIQCPFKLLIKCSQLNDIIAEILAYLKGGADATQLLVNTRIGTL
;
A
#
# COMPACT_ATOMS: atom_id res chain seq x y z
N GLN A 1 27.72 3.21 -2.47
CA GLN A 1 26.36 2.65 -2.65
C GLN A 1 26.24 1.84 -3.93
N LYS A 2 26.31 2.41 -5.15
CA LYS A 2 26.15 1.63 -6.41
C LYS A 2 27.13 0.46 -6.55
N THR A 3 28.41 0.69 -6.25
CA THR A 3 29.45 -0.35 -6.31
C THR A 3 29.22 -1.50 -5.34
N GLN A 4 28.57 -1.25 -4.19
CA GLN A 4 28.20 -2.29 -3.22
C GLN A 4 27.07 -3.19 -3.73
N LEU A 5 26.28 -2.70 -4.70
CA LEU A 5 25.19 -3.43 -5.34
C LEU A 5 25.58 -3.92 -6.75
N HIS A 6 26.87 -3.84 -7.10
CA HIS A 6 27.42 -4.23 -8.40
C HIS A 6 26.79 -3.50 -9.61
N TYR A 7 26.24 -2.30 -9.40
CA TYR A 7 25.73 -1.47 -10.49
C TYR A 7 26.86 -0.68 -11.15
N GLY A 8 26.72 -0.46 -12.48
CA GLY A 8 27.61 0.41 -13.24
C GLY A 8 27.60 1.84 -12.70
N ASN A 9 28.72 2.56 -12.83
CA ASN A 9 28.81 3.94 -12.36
C ASN A 9 27.84 4.87 -13.10
N ASP A 10 27.66 4.62 -14.40
CA ASP A 10 26.78 5.38 -15.30
C ASP A 10 25.31 4.93 -15.24
N GLN A 11 24.97 4.00 -14.34
CA GLN A 11 23.61 3.51 -14.19
C GLN A 11 22.72 4.60 -13.58
N GLU A 12 21.82 5.16 -14.37
CA GLU A 12 20.76 6.05 -13.90
C GLU A 12 19.58 5.28 -13.30
N CYS A 13 18.73 5.96 -12.53
CA CYS A 13 17.53 5.36 -11.96
C CYS A 13 16.38 6.35 -11.93
N VAL A 14 15.21 5.92 -12.39
CA VAL A 14 13.96 6.67 -12.26
C VAL A 14 13.27 6.27 -10.98
N VAL A 15 12.93 7.26 -10.14
CA VAL A 15 12.10 7.06 -8.94
C VAL A 15 10.74 7.66 -9.21
N LEU A 16 9.72 6.81 -9.20
CA LEU A 16 8.34 7.22 -9.37
C LEU A 16 7.67 7.38 -8.00
N LEU A 17 7.34 8.61 -7.63
CA LEU A 17 6.69 8.97 -6.36
C LEU A 17 5.25 9.45 -6.62
N ASP A 18 4.41 9.46 -5.59
CA ASP A 18 3.17 10.24 -5.65
C ASP A 18 3.48 11.74 -5.53
N CYS A 19 2.59 12.60 -6.06
CA CYS A 19 2.79 14.05 -6.07
C CYS A 19 2.44 14.74 -4.74
N TRP A 20 2.54 14.05 -3.59
CA TRP A 20 2.29 14.70 -2.30
C TRP A 20 3.32 15.79 -2.01
N SER A 21 2.88 16.82 -1.27
CA SER A 21 3.67 18.02 -1.00
C SER A 21 5.03 17.73 -0.36
N VAL A 22 5.14 16.67 0.44
CA VAL A 22 6.40 16.22 1.05
C VAL A 22 7.42 15.77 0.00
N HIS A 23 6.97 15.08 -1.05
CA HIS A 23 7.82 14.57 -2.14
C HIS A 23 8.06 15.62 -3.23
N HIS A 24 7.21 16.63 -3.34
CA HIS A 24 7.34 17.70 -4.33
C HIS A 24 7.96 18.99 -3.76
N SER A 25 8.43 18.98 -2.50
CA SER A 25 9.05 20.15 -1.89
C SER A 25 10.43 20.47 -2.51
N LYS A 26 10.78 21.76 -2.56
CA LYS A 26 12.09 22.20 -3.09
C LYS A 26 13.23 21.60 -2.30
N ASP A 27 13.14 21.63 -0.97
CA ASP A 27 14.16 21.13 -0.07
C ASP A 27 14.40 19.63 -0.30
N PHE A 28 13.34 18.84 -0.45
CA PHE A 28 13.46 17.42 -0.80
C PHE A 28 14.15 17.22 -2.15
N CYS A 29 13.70 17.92 -3.19
CA CYS A 29 14.29 17.83 -4.53
C CYS A 29 15.78 18.21 -4.54
N GLU A 30 16.14 19.26 -3.80
CA GLU A 30 17.53 19.74 -3.65
C GLU A 30 18.41 18.69 -2.94
N ILE A 31 17.91 18.11 -1.85
CA ILE A 31 18.61 17.04 -1.12
C ILE A 31 18.86 15.85 -2.05
N VAL A 32 17.84 15.40 -2.78
CA VAL A 32 17.96 14.26 -3.70
C VAL A 32 18.97 14.54 -4.80
N ARG A 33 18.85 15.69 -5.46
CA ARG A 33 19.76 16.10 -6.55
C ARG A 33 21.22 16.19 -6.08
N THR A 34 21.45 16.64 -4.85
CA THR A 34 22.80 16.83 -4.30
C THR A 34 23.44 15.51 -3.87
N HIS A 35 22.69 14.64 -3.20
CA HIS A 35 23.23 13.40 -2.63
C HIS A 35 23.19 12.23 -3.61
N TRP A 36 22.20 12.21 -4.49
CA TRP A 36 21.97 11.14 -5.46
C TRP A 36 21.64 11.72 -6.84
N PRO A 37 22.61 12.35 -7.52
CA PRO A 37 22.40 13.02 -8.81
C PRO A 37 21.96 12.05 -9.93
N TRP A 38 22.11 10.75 -9.70
CA TRP A 38 21.71 9.67 -10.62
C TRP A 38 20.24 9.23 -10.45
N LEU A 39 19.49 9.88 -9.56
CA LEU A 39 18.07 9.67 -9.40
C LEU A 39 17.29 10.72 -10.18
N HIS A 40 16.43 10.26 -11.08
CA HIS A 40 15.47 11.08 -11.80
C HIS A 40 14.09 10.91 -11.15
N LEU A 41 13.64 11.95 -10.46
CA LEU A 41 12.31 11.96 -9.84
C LEU A 41 11.23 12.16 -10.90
N GLN A 42 10.24 11.26 -10.90
CA GLN A 42 8.99 11.39 -11.63
C GLN A 42 7.83 11.28 -10.66
N TYR A 43 6.71 11.94 -10.99
CA TYR A 43 5.55 11.99 -10.11
C TYR A 43 4.32 11.43 -10.80
N VAL A 44 3.61 10.56 -10.10
CA VAL A 44 2.25 10.17 -10.44
C VAL A 44 1.33 11.35 -10.12
N SER A 45 0.47 11.71 -11.06
CA SER A 45 -0.49 12.80 -10.86
C SER A 45 -1.45 12.51 -9.70
N GLY A 46 -1.96 13.58 -9.10
CA GLY A 46 -2.90 13.49 -8.00
C GLY A 46 -4.10 12.62 -8.36
N SER A 47 -4.55 11.81 -7.41
CA SER A 47 -5.66 10.86 -7.57
C SER A 47 -5.41 9.69 -8.53
N MET A 48 -4.23 9.58 -9.15
CA MET A 48 -3.90 8.46 -10.04
C MET A 48 -3.09 7.37 -9.33
N THR A 49 -2.67 7.56 -8.08
CA THR A 49 -1.82 6.62 -7.33
C THR A 49 -2.34 5.19 -7.37
N GLY A 50 -3.61 4.97 -7.02
CA GLY A 50 -4.23 3.64 -7.02
C GLY A 50 -4.59 3.07 -8.39
N LEU A 51 -4.25 3.78 -9.47
CA LEU A 51 -4.45 3.31 -10.85
C LEU A 51 -3.13 3.05 -11.56
N VAL A 52 -2.11 3.89 -11.31
CA VAL A 52 -0.89 3.87 -12.13
C VAL A 52 0.40 3.76 -11.32
N GLN A 53 0.38 3.97 -9.99
CA GLN A 53 1.60 3.78 -9.19
C GLN A 53 1.85 2.28 -9.00
N PRO A 54 2.96 1.71 -9.51
CA PRO A 54 3.21 0.28 -9.42
C PRO A 54 3.27 -0.24 -7.98
N CYS A 55 3.80 0.56 -7.06
CA CYS A 55 3.87 0.22 -5.64
C CYS A 55 2.46 0.09 -5.03
N ASP A 56 1.57 1.06 -5.25
CA ASP A 56 0.22 0.98 -4.70
C ASP A 56 -0.59 -0.15 -5.36
N VAL A 57 -0.64 -0.21 -6.70
CA VAL A 57 -1.43 -1.22 -7.42
C VAL A 57 -0.90 -2.63 -7.22
N GLY A 58 0.41 -2.83 -7.38
CA GLY A 58 1.02 -4.15 -7.41
C GLY A 58 1.36 -4.73 -6.05
N ILE A 59 1.58 -3.89 -5.03
CA ILE A 59 2.05 -4.35 -3.72
C ILE A 59 1.06 -3.93 -2.64
N GLN A 60 0.78 -2.64 -2.49
CA GLN A 60 0.00 -2.17 -1.34
C GLN A 60 -1.46 -2.60 -1.41
N CYS A 61 -2.10 -2.53 -2.58
CA CYS A 61 -3.49 -2.91 -2.78
C CYS A 61 -3.73 -4.39 -2.41
N PRO A 62 -3.00 -5.38 -2.99
CA PRO A 62 -3.19 -6.78 -2.61
C PRO A 62 -2.82 -7.03 -1.15
N PHE A 63 -1.76 -6.40 -0.63
CA PHE A 63 -1.38 -6.54 0.77
C PHE A 63 -2.46 -6.02 1.73
N LYS A 64 -2.99 -4.82 1.50
CA LYS A 64 -4.10 -4.23 2.27
C LYS A 64 -5.36 -5.09 2.17
N LEU A 65 -5.64 -5.67 1.00
CA LEU A 65 -6.76 -6.60 0.84
C LEU A 65 -6.60 -7.86 1.69
N LEU A 66 -5.42 -8.48 1.68
CA LEU A 66 -5.13 -9.66 2.49
C LEU A 66 -5.27 -9.38 3.99
N ILE A 67 -4.80 -8.21 4.46
CA ILE A 67 -5.01 -7.78 5.85
C ILE A 67 -6.51 -7.70 6.16
N LYS A 68 -7.30 -7.04 5.31
CA LYS A 68 -8.75 -6.93 5.51
C LYS A 68 -9.43 -8.30 5.54
N CYS A 69 -9.06 -9.20 4.63
CA CYS A 69 -9.57 -10.57 4.61
C CYS A 69 -9.20 -11.32 5.90
N SER A 70 -7.95 -11.21 6.35
CA SER A 70 -7.50 -11.86 7.58
C SER A 70 -8.23 -11.32 8.81
N GLN A 71 -8.44 -10.00 8.90
CA GLN A 71 -9.14 -9.37 10.01
C GLN A 71 -10.63 -9.75 10.04
N LEU A 72 -11.23 -10.03 8.89
CA LEU A 72 -12.64 -10.41 8.78
C LEU A 72 -12.86 -11.93 8.89
N ASN A 73 -11.79 -12.73 8.85
CA ASN A 73 -11.88 -14.18 8.70
C ASN A 73 -12.63 -14.85 9.88
N ASP A 74 -12.43 -14.38 11.11
CA ASP A 74 -13.07 -14.95 12.29
C ASP A 74 -14.59 -14.71 12.28
N ILE A 75 -15.00 -13.49 11.92
CA ILE A 75 -16.42 -13.13 11.75
C ILE A 75 -17.05 -13.96 10.63
N ILE A 76 -16.35 -14.11 9.50
CA ILE A 76 -16.83 -14.96 8.40
C ILE A 76 -16.99 -16.41 8.87
N ALA A 77 -16.03 -16.96 9.61
CA ALA A 77 -16.08 -18.32 10.11
C ALA A 77 -17.28 -18.54 11.06
N GLU A 78 -17.53 -17.60 11.98
CA GLU A 78 -18.68 -17.62 12.89
C GLU A 78 -20.01 -17.60 12.12
N ILE A 79 -20.16 -16.66 11.17
CA ILE A 79 -21.37 -16.53 10.34
C ILE A 79 -21.60 -17.80 9.51
N LEU A 80 -20.55 -18.34 8.89
CA LEU A 80 -20.65 -19.57 8.10
C LEU A 80 -21.04 -20.78 8.95
N ALA A 81 -20.56 -20.88 10.19
CA ALA A 81 -20.96 -21.93 11.13
C ALA A 81 -22.46 -21.81 11.49
N TYR A 82 -22.93 -20.59 11.77
CA TYR A 82 -24.34 -20.31 12.07
C TYR A 82 -25.27 -20.69 10.90
N LEU A 83 -24.94 -20.26 9.68
CA LEU A 83 -25.74 -20.55 8.49
C LEU A 83 -25.78 -22.05 8.15
N LYS A 84 -24.65 -22.77 8.29
CA LYS A 84 -24.61 -24.23 8.06
C LYS A 84 -25.45 -25.02 9.07
N GLY A 85 -25.71 -24.45 10.25
CA GLY A 85 -26.60 -25.04 11.25
C GLY A 85 -28.09 -24.98 10.90
N GLY A 86 -28.46 -24.42 9.74
CA GLY A 86 -29.86 -24.26 9.31
C GLY A 86 -30.58 -23.08 9.97
N ALA A 87 -29.83 -22.18 10.61
CA ALA A 87 -30.38 -21.00 11.25
C ALA A 87 -30.76 -19.91 10.23
N ASP A 88 -31.80 -19.14 10.56
CA ASP A 88 -32.33 -18.08 9.70
C ASP A 88 -31.36 -16.89 9.61
N ALA A 89 -30.92 -16.58 8.40
CA ALA A 89 -29.99 -15.49 8.12
C ALA A 89 -30.51 -14.12 8.60
N THR A 90 -31.83 -13.94 8.72
CA THR A 90 -32.42 -12.66 9.15
C THR A 90 -32.33 -12.40 10.66
N GLN A 91 -32.03 -13.44 11.46
CA GLN A 91 -31.90 -13.32 12.92
C GLN A 91 -30.45 -13.12 13.38
N LEU A 92 -29.50 -13.14 12.46
CA LEU A 92 -28.08 -13.05 12.76
C LEU A 92 -27.68 -11.62 13.12
N LEU A 93 -27.35 -11.40 14.40
CA LEU A 93 -26.79 -10.15 14.91
C LEU A 93 -25.28 -10.30 15.12
N VAL A 94 -24.49 -9.82 14.17
CA VAL A 94 -23.03 -9.77 14.31
C VAL A 94 -22.66 -8.68 15.31
N ASN A 95 -21.97 -9.04 16.39
CA ASN A 95 -21.49 -8.07 17.35
C ASN A 95 -20.34 -7.27 16.74
N THR A 96 -20.61 -6.02 16.34
CA THR A 96 -19.61 -5.11 15.75
C THR A 96 -18.84 -4.30 16.79
N ARG A 97 -19.05 -4.56 18.09
CA ARG A 97 -18.34 -3.83 19.15
C ARG A 97 -16.93 -4.39 19.29
N ILE A 98 -15.94 -3.53 19.08
CA ILE A 98 -14.55 -3.81 19.43
C ILE A 98 -14.44 -3.74 20.95
N GLY A 99 -14.20 -4.88 21.61
CA GLY A 99 -13.80 -4.87 23.01
C GLY A 99 -12.47 -4.14 23.13
N THR A 100 -12.44 -3.01 23.82
CA THR A 100 -11.18 -2.38 24.22
C THR A 100 -10.53 -3.28 25.28
N LEU A 101 -9.31 -3.73 24.99
CA LEU A 101 -8.42 -4.40 25.94
C LEU A 101 -8.07 -3.46 27.11
#